data_AF-A0A496NAB7-F1
#
_entry.id   AF-A0A496NAB7-F1
#
_cell.length_a   1.000
_cell.length_b   1.000
_cell.length_c   1.000
_cell.angle_alpha   90.00
_cell.angle_beta   90.00
_cell.angle_gamma   90.00
#
_symmetry.space_group_name_H-M   'P 1'
#
loop_
_entity.id
_entity.type
_entity.pdbx_description
1 polymer ?
#
loop_
_entity_poly.entity_id
_entity_poly.type
_entity_poly.pdbx_seq_one_letter_code
_entity_poly.pdbx_strand_id
1 'polypeptide(L)'
;EWRANSQYKVEIIPVEVDGYIIETARHVLHKLSQMPVYARVDGTIINNQFLLNELELIEPALYLDRWEGATERFVDVLKSKILK
;
A
#
# COMPACT_ATOMS: atom_id res chain seq x y z
N GLU A 1 -1.35 16.19 18.45
CA GLU A 1 -1.70 15.51 17.19
C GLU A 1 -0.83 14.26 17.09
N TRP A 2 -1.42 13.07 16.96
CA TRP A 2 -0.68 11.79 16.87
C TRP A 2 -0.60 11.39 15.40
N ARG A 3 0.48 11.80 14.72
CA ARG A 3 0.72 11.51 13.31
C ARG A 3 2.04 10.78 13.16
N ALA A 4 2.00 9.64 12.47
CA ALA A 4 3.19 8.90 12.07
C ALA A 4 3.43 9.17 10.57
N ASN A 5 4.21 10.19 10.26
CA ASN A 5 4.59 10.52 8.88
C ASN A 5 6.04 11.03 8.82
N SER A 6 6.55 11.26 7.61
CA SER A 6 7.93 11.64 7.35
C SER A 6 8.40 12.89 8.11
N GLN A 7 7.50 13.83 8.42
CA GLN A 7 7.80 15.03 9.21
C GLN A 7 8.26 14.69 10.64
N TYR A 8 7.75 13.59 11.19
CA TYR A 8 8.03 13.16 12.57
C TYR A 8 9.15 12.12 12.66
N LYS A 9 9.94 11.94 11.59
CA LYS A 9 11.08 11.01 11.52
C LYS A 9 10.72 9.57 11.89
N VAL A 10 9.52 9.15 11.50
CA VAL A 10 9.11 7.76 11.68
C VAL A 10 10.00 6.84 10.85
N GLU A 11 10.28 5.67 11.41
CA GLU A 11 11.01 4.63 10.70
C GLU A 11 10.02 3.80 9.87
N ILE A 12 10.37 3.56 8.61
CA ILE A 12 9.60 2.69 7.70
C ILE A 12 10.40 1.41 7.54
N ILE A 13 9.88 0.33 8.12
CA ILE A 13 10.52 -0.98 8.15
C ILE A 13 9.65 -1.96 7.36
N PRO A 14 10.23 -2.75 6.43
CA PRO A 14 9.51 -3.82 5.77
C PRO A 14 9.08 -4.89 6.79
N VAL A 15 7.81 -5.31 6.72
CA VAL A 15 7.26 -6.34 7.59
C VAL A 15 6.36 -7.26 6.78
N GLU A 16 6.47 -8.55 7.02
CA GLU A 16 5.47 -9.51 6.55
C GLU A 16 4.27 -9.50 7.49
N VAL A 17 3.07 -9.42 6.93
CA VAL A 17 1.81 -9.45 7.68
C VAL A 17 1.00 -10.66 7.29
N ASP A 18 0.13 -11.11 8.18
CA ASP A 18 -0.75 -12.25 7.91
C ASP A 18 -1.59 -12.04 6.66
N GLY A 19 -1.81 -13.12 5.89
CA GLY A 19 -2.53 -13.05 4.63
C GLY A 19 -3.93 -12.43 4.74
N TYR A 20 -4.65 -12.62 5.86
CA TYR A 20 -5.97 -12.03 6.04
C TYR A 20 -5.93 -10.48 6.11
N ILE A 21 -4.81 -9.89 6.56
CA ILE A 21 -4.61 -8.44 6.58
C ILE A 21 -4.50 -7.92 5.14
N ILE A 22 -3.67 -8.59 4.32
CA ILE A 22 -3.52 -8.29 2.89
C ILE A 22 -4.87 -8.41 2.18
N GLU A 23 -5.62 -9.48 2.47
CA GLU A 23 -6.92 -9.71 1.89
C GLU A 23 -7.93 -8.60 2.26
N THR A 24 -7.92 -8.13 3.50
CA THR A 24 -8.76 -7.04 3.99
C THR A 24 -8.42 -5.71 3.31
N ALA A 25 -7.12 -5.38 3.20
CA ALA A 25 -6.66 -4.19 2.49
C ALA A 25 -7.08 -4.21 1.01
N ARG A 26 -7.01 -5.37 0.36
CA ARG A 26 -7.49 -5.56 -1.02
C ARG A 26 -9.01 -5.48 -1.12
N HIS A 27 -9.77 -5.90 -0.10
CA HIS A 27 -11.23 -5.74 -0.09
C HIS A 27 -11.66 -4.27 -0.11
N VAL A 28 -10.88 -3.38 0.53
CA VAL A 28 -11.09 -1.92 0.44
C VAL A 28 -11.00 -1.45 -1.02
N LEU A 29 -9.97 -1.89 -1.76
CA LEU A 29 -9.81 -1.52 -3.18
C LEU A 29 -10.98 -2.01 -4.05
N HIS A 30 -11.55 -3.18 -3.75
CA HIS A 30 -12.72 -3.69 -4.46
C HIS A 30 -14.01 -2.89 -4.22
N LYS A 31 -14.05 -1.95 -3.26
CA LYS A 31 -15.19 -1.03 -3.08
C LYS A 31 -15.15 0.17 -4.02
N LEU A 32 -14.01 0.42 -4.68
CA LEU A 32 -13.89 1.49 -5.67
C LEU A 32 -14.66 1.13 -6.94
N SER A 33 -15.14 2.14 -7.66
CA SER A 33 -15.82 1.95 -8.94
C SER A 33 -14.92 1.30 -10.00
N GLN A 34 -13.61 1.47 -9.87
CA GLN A 34 -12.60 0.87 -10.72
C GLN A 34 -11.39 0.45 -9.88
N MET A 35 -10.83 -0.72 -10.19
CA MET A 35 -9.60 -1.19 -9.58
C MET A 35 -8.41 -0.32 -10.05
N PRO A 36 -7.68 0.34 -9.14
CA PRO A 36 -6.51 1.10 -9.52
C PRO A 36 -5.37 0.16 -9.95
N VAL A 37 -4.44 0.67 -10.77
CA VAL A 37 -3.25 -0.08 -11.19
C VAL A 37 -2.29 -0.28 -10.02
N TYR A 38 -2.19 0.73 -9.16
CA TYR A 38 -1.42 0.74 -7.93
C TYR A 38 -2.12 1.65 -6.93
N ALA A 39 -1.93 1.39 -5.63
CA ALA A 39 -2.45 2.18 -4.53
C ALA A 39 -1.62 1.89 -3.29
N ARG A 40 -1.66 2.77 -2.29
CA ARG A 40 -1.23 2.47 -0.92
C ARG A 40 -2.44 2.41 -0.01
N VAL A 41 -2.55 1.33 0.76
CA VAL A 41 -3.62 1.12 1.73
C VAL A 41 -2.99 1.17 3.11
N ASP A 42 -3.18 2.28 3.81
CA ASP A 42 -2.62 2.48 5.13
C ASP A 42 -3.65 2.07 6.17
N GLY A 43 -3.21 1.33 7.19
CA GLY A 43 -4.10 0.92 8.26
C GLY A 43 -3.38 0.57 9.56
N THR A 44 -4.15 0.51 10.62
CA THR A 44 -3.69 0.09 11.95
C THR A 44 -4.27 -1.26 12.28
N ILE A 45 -3.42 -2.17 12.77
CA ILE A 45 -3.85 -3.48 13.24
C ILE A 45 -4.08 -3.38 14.76
N ILE A 46 -5.33 -3.59 15.18
CA ILE A 46 -5.72 -3.61 16.61
C ILE A 46 -6.46 -4.91 16.85
N ASN A 47 -6.05 -5.70 17.85
CA ASN A 47 -6.68 -6.99 18.18
C ASN A 47 -6.86 -7.90 16.95
N ASN A 48 -5.83 -7.98 16.10
CA ASN A 48 -5.84 -8.79 14.87
C ASN A 48 -6.89 -8.34 13.83
N GLN A 49 -7.37 -7.10 13.93
CA GLN A 49 -8.27 -6.48 12.97
C GLN A 49 -7.56 -5.34 12.26
N PHE A 50 -7.58 -5.37 10.93
CA PHE A 50 -7.09 -4.27 10.10
C PHE A 50 -8.15 -3.16 10.05
N LEU A 51 -7.78 -1.96 10.49
CA LEU A 51 -8.58 -0.75 10.40
C LEU A 51 -7.96 0.17 9.34
N LEU A 52 -8.75 0.58 8.34
CA LEU A 52 -8.30 1.50 7.30
C LEU A 52 -8.08 2.90 7.90
N ASN A 53 -6.90 3.47 7.67
CA ASN A 53 -6.57 4.84 8.04
C ASN A 53 -6.70 5.78 6.84
N GLU A 54 -6.04 5.41 5.74
CA GLU A 54 -5.95 6.23 4.53
C GLU A 54 -5.83 5.33 3.29
N LEU A 55 -6.34 5.83 2.17
CA LEU A 55 -6.22 5.19 0.87
C LEU A 55 -5.63 6.18 -0.13
N GLU A 56 -4.35 6.01 -0.47
CA GLU A 56 -3.66 6.85 -1.43
C GLU A 56 -3.74 6.24 -2.84
N LEU A 57 -4.47 6.91 -3.73
CA LEU A 57 -4.69 6.47 -5.12
C LEU A 57 -3.87 7.28 -6.14
N ILE A 58 -3.50 8.51 -5.79
CA ILE A 58 -2.80 9.45 -6.65
C ILE A 58 -1.48 9.78 -5.98
N GLU A 59 -0.38 9.59 -6.71
CA GLU A 59 0.98 9.87 -6.27
C GLU A 59 1.34 9.29 -4.87
N PRO A 60 1.02 8.01 -4.58
CA PRO A 60 1.36 7.42 -3.29
C PRO A 60 2.87 7.24 -3.14
N ALA A 61 3.39 7.42 -1.92
CA ALA A 61 4.74 6.96 -1.61
C ALA A 61 4.74 5.42 -1.45
N LEU A 62 5.12 4.70 -2.51
CA LEU A 62 5.04 3.22 -2.59
C LEU A 62 6.19 2.47 -1.90
N TYR A 63 7.17 3.18 -1.35
CA TYR A 63 8.30 2.58 -0.64
C TYR A 63 9.07 1.52 -1.47
N LEU A 64 9.25 1.79 -2.78
CA LEU A 64 9.87 0.85 -3.74
C LEU A 64 11.32 0.48 -3.39
N ASP A 65 11.99 1.30 -2.57
CA ASP A 65 13.34 1.11 -2.05
C ASP A 65 13.39 0.21 -0.80
N ARG A 66 12.24 -0.15 -0.21
CA ARG A 66 12.16 -0.88 1.07
C ARG A 66 12.03 -2.39 0.93
N TRP A 67 11.79 -2.90 -0.28
CA TRP A 67 11.62 -4.33 -0.51
C TRP A 67 12.25 -4.77 -1.83
N GLU A 68 12.98 -5.88 -1.79
CA GLU A 68 13.68 -6.41 -2.96
C GLU A 68 12.71 -6.75 -4.11
N GLY A 69 13.03 -6.28 -5.31
CA GLY A 69 12.20 -6.51 -6.50
C GLY A 69 10.96 -5.62 -6.59
N ALA A 70 10.70 -4.71 -5.63
CA ALA A 70 9.49 -3.88 -5.64
C ALA A 70 9.48 -2.90 -6.83
N THR A 71 10.64 -2.31 -7.15
CA THR A 71 10.79 -1.42 -8.31
C THR A 71 10.52 -2.16 -9.62
N GLU A 72 11.09 -3.36 -9.78
CA GLU A 72 10.95 -4.20 -10.96
C GLU A 72 9.49 -4.61 -11.18
N ARG A 73 8.81 -5.08 -10.13
CA ARG A 73 7.37 -5.41 -10.19
C ARG A 73 6.53 -4.20 -10.59
N PHE A 74 6.85 -3.03 -10.06
CA PHE A 74 6.14 -1.80 -10.42
C PHE A 74 6.35 -1.44 -11.89
N VAL A 75 7.58 -1.53 -12.40
CA VAL A 75 7.91 -1.31 -13.81
C VAL A 75 7.14 -2.28 -14.72
N ASP A 76 7.05 -3.56 -14.37
CA ASP A 76 6.34 -4.55 -15.17
C ASP A 76 4.84 -4.26 -15.26
N VAL A 77 4.24 -3.84 -14.14
CA VAL A 77 2.84 -3.39 -14.12
C VAL A 77 2.64 -2.18 -15.05
N LEU A 78 3.52 -1.18 -15.01
CA LEU A 78 3.41 0.00 -15.88
C LEU A 78 3.60 -0.35 -17.35
N LYS A 79 4.59 -1.19 -17.69
CA LYS A 79 4.79 -1.70 -19.06
C LYS A 79 3.52 -2.36 -19.60
N SER A 80 2.85 -3.17 -18.77
CA SER A 80 1.60 -3.86 -19.17
C SER A 80 0.41 -2.92 -19.45
N LYS A 81 0.48 -1.67 -18.98
CA LYS A 81 -0.57 -0.65 -19.18
C LYS A 81 -0.26 0.31 -20.32
N ILE A 82 1.03 0.58 -20.57
CA ILE A 82 1.49 1.53 -21.59
C ILE A 82 1.69 0.85 -22.95
N LEU A 83 2.14 -0.41 -22.97
CA LEU A 83 2.44 -1.15 -24.22
C LEU A 83 1.21 -1.89 -24.80
N LYS A 84 0.01 -1.48 -24.41
CA LYS A 84 -1.26 -1.95 -24.98
C LYS A 84 -1.78 -0.94 -26.00
#